data_AF-A0A819B6D6-F1
#
_entry.id   AF-A0A819B6D6-F1
#
_cell.length_a   1.000
_cell.length_b   1.000
_cell.length_c   1.000
_cell.angle_alpha   90.00
_cell.angle_beta   90.00
_cell.angle_gamma   90.00
#
_symmetry.space_group_name_H-M   'P 1'
#
loop_
_entity.id
_entity.type
_entity.pdbx_description
1 polymer ?
#
loop_
_entity_poly.entity_id
_entity_poly.type
_entity_poly.pdbx_seq_one_letter_code
_entity_poly.pdbx_strand_id
1 'polypeptide(L)'
;MNHFYDIDISFKRLPPVYGYHAEQLVSLEKALEPIQPQIDELPYYIKITKRNCHFRSEHGLTHDQSAAVYSYTIEWGDPSLYCVLNKALRSENRQVSKIRFPYLKLFDTALDKLLIVKEVVWRDVPLDMNQNFTKKGVGVGVGVYSSFN
;
A
#
# COMPACT_ATOMS: atom_id res chain seq x y z
N MET A 1 -14.44 -12.08 -7.90
CA MET A 1 -13.36 -11.17 -8.34
C MET A 1 -12.40 -11.08 -7.16
N ASN A 2 -11.22 -11.69 -7.26
CA ASN A 2 -10.30 -11.74 -6.13
C ASN A 2 -9.42 -10.49 -6.17
N HIS A 3 -9.66 -9.61 -5.21
CA HIS A 3 -8.84 -8.43 -5.00
C HIS A 3 -7.47 -8.88 -4.46
N PHE A 4 -6.37 -8.33 -5.00
CA PHE A 4 -4.97 -8.52 -4.55
C PHE A 4 -4.24 -9.81 -5.01
N TYR A 5 -3.86 -9.86 -6.29
CA TYR A 5 -2.98 -10.92 -6.85
C TYR A 5 -1.47 -10.67 -6.65
N ASP A 6 -1.08 -9.54 -6.07
CA ASP A 6 0.33 -9.18 -5.89
C ASP A 6 0.95 -9.90 -4.66
N ILE A 7 1.49 -11.09 -4.90
CA ILE A 7 2.04 -11.99 -3.88
C ILE A 7 3.57 -12.01 -3.95
N ASP A 8 4.23 -11.78 -2.81
CA ASP A 8 5.66 -12.03 -2.66
C ASP A 8 5.90 -13.41 -2.05
N ILE A 9 6.56 -14.27 -2.82
CA ILE A 9 6.94 -15.62 -2.40
C ILE A 9 8.42 -15.70 -1.98
N SER A 10 9.18 -14.61 -2.10
CA SER A 10 10.64 -14.64 -2.01
C SER A 10 11.19 -14.49 -0.58
N PHE A 11 10.37 -14.09 0.40
CA PHE A 11 10.73 -13.90 1.83
C PHE A 11 12.12 -13.28 2.07
N LYS A 12 12.60 -12.44 1.14
CA LYS A 12 13.94 -11.88 1.18
C LYS A 12 14.00 -10.86 2.31
N ARG A 13 15.01 -10.99 3.17
CA ARG A 13 15.29 -9.99 4.21
C ARG A 13 15.87 -8.75 3.54
N LEU A 14 15.07 -7.71 3.59
CA LEU A 14 15.30 -6.44 2.94
C LEU A 14 15.38 -5.35 4.03
N PRO A 15 16.35 -4.42 3.97
CA PRO A 15 16.47 -3.40 5.02
C PRO A 15 15.21 -2.53 5.05
N PRO A 16 14.70 -2.12 6.23
CA PRO A 16 13.47 -1.35 6.29
C PRO A 16 13.59 -0.01 5.53
N VAL A 17 12.47 0.46 5.00
CA VAL A 17 12.39 1.72 4.24
C VAL A 17 11.95 2.82 5.19
N TYR A 18 12.87 3.67 5.65
CA TYR A 18 12.55 4.78 6.57
C TYR A 18 12.54 6.16 5.91
N GLY A 19 13.01 6.26 4.66
CA GLY A 19 13.25 7.56 4.03
C GLY A 19 12.00 8.41 3.82
N TYR A 20 10.81 7.80 3.80
CA TYR A 20 9.55 8.53 3.64
C TYR A 20 9.16 9.35 4.87
N HIS A 21 9.69 9.06 6.06
CA HIS A 21 9.35 9.83 7.27
C HIS A 21 9.77 11.30 7.17
N ALA A 22 10.86 11.58 6.44
CA ALA A 22 11.40 12.91 6.21
C ALA A 22 10.65 13.70 5.12
N GLU A 23 9.77 13.05 4.36
CA GLU A 23 8.95 13.75 3.36
C GLU A 23 7.92 14.67 4.02
N GLN A 24 7.58 15.73 3.29
CA GLN A 24 6.48 16.60 3.68
C GLN A 24 5.14 15.94 3.38
N LEU A 25 4.16 16.19 4.24
CA LEU A 25 2.78 15.77 3.99
C LEU A 25 2.20 16.65 2.88
N VAL A 26 1.74 16.04 1.80
CA VAL A 26 1.21 16.72 0.61
C VAL A 26 -0.17 16.17 0.24
N SER A 27 -0.87 16.82 -0.71
CA SER A 27 -2.15 16.33 -1.23
C SER A 27 -1.97 15.02 -2.01
N LEU A 28 -3.06 14.26 -2.20
CA LEU A 28 -3.03 13.01 -2.94
C LEU A 28 -2.49 13.17 -4.37
N GLU A 29 -2.86 14.27 -5.06
CA GLU A 29 -2.35 14.59 -6.40
C GLU A 29 -0.83 14.72 -6.41
N LYS A 30 -0.29 15.50 -5.47
CA LYS A 30 1.16 15.73 -5.37
C LYS A 30 1.91 14.50 -4.90
N ALA A 31 1.28 13.68 -4.08
CA ALA A 31 1.85 12.43 -3.61
C ALA A 31 2.03 11.40 -4.75
N LEU A 32 1.13 11.41 -5.73
CA LEU A 32 1.10 10.46 -6.84
C LEU A 32 1.73 11.00 -8.15
N GLU A 33 1.97 12.31 -8.24
CA GLU A 33 2.64 12.98 -9.37
C GLU A 33 3.92 12.23 -9.84
N PRO A 34 4.83 11.77 -8.95
CA PRO A 34 6.06 11.08 -9.39
C PRO A 34 5.83 9.72 -10.05
N ILE A 35 4.68 9.07 -9.80
CA ILE A 35 4.33 7.76 -10.37
C ILE A 35 3.29 7.84 -11.48
N GLN A 36 2.83 9.05 -11.83
CA GLN A 36 1.88 9.27 -12.91
C GLN A 36 2.23 8.58 -14.24
N PRO A 37 3.50 8.52 -14.69
CA PRO A 37 3.85 7.84 -15.93
C PRO A 37 3.70 6.31 -15.89
N GLN A 38 3.50 5.70 -14.70
CA GLN A 38 3.42 4.25 -14.52
C GLN A 38 1.97 3.73 -14.43
N ILE A 39 0.99 4.63 -14.37
CA ILE A 39 -0.41 4.30 -14.13
C ILE A 39 -1.26 5.10 -15.12
N ASP A 40 -1.88 4.38 -16.05
CA ASP A 40 -2.79 4.98 -17.01
C ASP A 40 -3.99 5.62 -16.30
N GLU A 41 -4.43 6.77 -16.81
CA GLU A 41 -5.59 7.51 -16.29
C GLU A 41 -5.52 7.86 -14.79
N LEU A 42 -4.31 7.95 -14.20
CA LEU A 42 -4.13 8.31 -12.79
C LEU A 42 -4.99 9.52 -12.33
N PRO A 43 -5.07 10.64 -13.07
CA PRO A 43 -5.91 11.78 -12.66
C PRO A 43 -7.40 11.45 -12.54
N TYR A 44 -7.90 10.50 -13.34
CA TYR A 44 -9.27 10.02 -13.26
C TYR A 44 -9.49 9.18 -12.00
N TYR A 45 -8.57 8.26 -11.69
CA TYR A 45 -8.63 7.47 -10.46
C TYR A 45 -8.50 8.33 -9.19
N ILE A 46 -7.69 9.38 -9.20
CA ILE A 46 -7.62 10.34 -8.09
C ILE A 46 -8.98 11.02 -7.87
N LYS A 47 -9.69 11.39 -8.93
CA LYS A 47 -11.04 11.97 -8.81
C LYS A 47 -12.05 10.97 -8.25
N ILE A 48 -12.02 9.72 -8.71
CA ILE A 48 -12.89 8.65 -8.20
C ILE A 48 -12.63 8.41 -6.71
N THR A 49 -11.36 8.28 -6.34
CA THR A 49 -10.99 7.97 -4.95
C THR A 49 -11.40 9.09 -4.01
N LYS A 50 -11.17 10.34 -4.39
CA LYS A 50 -11.67 11.49 -3.62
C LYS A 50 -13.18 11.52 -3.49
N ARG A 51 -13.93 11.21 -4.54
CA ARG A 51 -15.40 11.20 -4.51
C ARG A 51 -15.99 10.08 -3.67
N ASN A 52 -15.36 8.90 -3.69
CA ASN A 52 -15.93 7.68 -3.12
C ASN A 52 -15.29 7.28 -1.77
N CYS A 53 -14.22 7.95 -1.35
CA CYS A 53 -13.61 7.66 -0.06
C CYS A 53 -14.56 7.97 1.09
N HIS A 54 -14.37 7.26 2.20
CA HIS A 54 -15.13 7.51 3.41
C HIS A 54 -14.70 8.84 4.06
N PHE A 55 -15.50 9.87 3.84
CA PHE A 55 -15.31 11.22 4.39
C PHE A 55 -16.67 11.86 4.74
N ARG A 56 -16.84 12.49 5.91
CA ARG A 56 -15.88 12.73 7.01
C ARG A 56 -15.63 11.46 7.81
N SER A 57 -14.35 11.14 8.05
CA SER A 57 -13.96 9.97 8.85
C SER A 57 -14.18 10.19 10.34
N GLU A 58 -14.70 9.18 11.03
CA GLU A 58 -14.76 9.10 12.51
C GLU A 58 -13.38 9.24 13.19
N HIS A 59 -12.30 8.93 12.47
CA HIS A 59 -10.93 8.90 13.00
C HIS A 59 -10.14 10.19 12.71
N GLY A 60 -10.80 11.26 12.26
CA GLY A 60 -10.13 12.54 12.01
C GLY A 60 -9.15 12.53 10.83
N LEU A 61 -9.39 11.66 9.84
CA LEU A 61 -8.66 11.67 8.58
C LEU A 61 -9.06 12.92 7.78
N THR A 62 -8.07 13.56 7.17
CA THR A 62 -8.33 14.56 6.13
C THR A 62 -8.88 13.87 4.89
N HIS A 63 -9.50 14.63 4.00
CA HIS A 63 -10.03 14.10 2.74
C HIS A 63 -8.93 13.42 1.90
N ASP A 64 -7.72 13.98 1.85
CA ASP A 64 -6.58 13.36 1.15
C ASP A 64 -6.11 12.06 1.81
N GLN A 65 -6.16 11.97 3.14
CA GLN A 65 -5.82 10.74 3.88
C GLN A 65 -6.84 9.64 3.64
N SER A 66 -8.15 9.95 3.73
CA SER A 66 -9.22 9.01 3.39
C SER A 66 -9.10 8.52 1.94
N ALA A 67 -8.83 9.45 1.02
CA ALA A 67 -8.64 9.12 -0.39
C ALA A 67 -7.39 8.27 -0.62
N ALA A 68 -6.29 8.50 0.11
CA ALA A 68 -5.08 7.67 0.04
C ALA A 68 -5.36 6.22 0.49
N VAL A 69 -6.03 6.03 1.62
CA VAL A 69 -6.41 4.67 2.09
C VAL A 69 -7.29 3.97 1.06
N TYR A 70 -8.34 4.66 0.59
CA TYR A 70 -9.26 4.12 -0.40
C TYR A 70 -8.56 3.82 -1.74
N SER A 71 -7.61 4.65 -2.16
CA SER A 71 -6.84 4.45 -3.39
C SER A 71 -6.00 3.18 -3.39
N TYR A 72 -5.53 2.76 -2.21
CA TYR A 72 -4.79 1.51 -2.06
C TYR A 72 -5.69 0.27 -2.17
N THR A 73 -6.97 0.39 -1.80
CA THR A 73 -7.89 -0.76 -1.69
C THR A 73 -8.68 -1.07 -2.95
N ILE A 74 -8.78 -0.12 -3.87
CA ILE A 74 -9.52 -0.33 -5.12
C ILE A 74 -8.59 -0.80 -6.24
N GLU A 75 -9.15 -1.57 -7.16
CA GLU A 75 -8.48 -1.87 -8.42
C GLU A 75 -8.54 -0.65 -9.32
N TRP A 76 -7.37 -0.19 -9.73
CA TRP A 76 -7.23 0.72 -10.85
C TRP A 76 -7.07 -0.13 -12.10
N GLY A 77 -6.70 0.47 -13.23
CA GLY A 77 -6.32 -0.26 -14.42
C GLY A 77 -5.16 -1.24 -14.16
N ASP A 78 -4.63 -1.82 -15.23
CA ASP A 78 -3.48 -2.71 -15.15
C ASP A 78 -2.19 -1.95 -15.54
N PRO A 79 -1.26 -1.63 -14.61
CA PRO A 79 -1.20 -2.08 -13.22
C PRO A 79 -1.88 -1.13 -12.21
N SER A 80 -2.49 -1.71 -11.17
CA SER A 80 -3.12 -0.95 -10.08
C SER A 80 -2.11 -0.32 -9.13
N LEU A 81 -2.52 0.70 -8.36
CA LEU A 81 -1.64 1.41 -7.41
C LEU A 81 -0.93 0.47 -6.44
N TYR A 82 -1.68 -0.45 -5.82
CA TYR A 82 -1.12 -1.37 -4.83
C TYR A 82 -0.05 -2.28 -5.47
N CYS A 83 -0.26 -2.73 -6.71
CA CYS A 83 0.73 -3.52 -7.46
C CYS A 83 2.02 -2.72 -7.68
N VAL A 84 1.88 -1.48 -8.18
CA VAL A 84 3.00 -0.58 -8.46
C VAL A 84 3.76 -0.22 -7.18
N LEU A 85 3.05 -0.06 -6.06
CA LEU A 85 3.63 0.26 -4.76
C LEU A 85 4.39 -0.92 -4.16
N ASN A 86 3.74 -2.06 -4.02
CA ASN A 86 4.32 -3.24 -3.39
C ASN A 86 5.50 -3.80 -4.20
N LYS A 87 5.43 -3.79 -5.54
CA LYS A 87 6.57 -4.16 -6.40
C LYS A 87 7.81 -3.33 -6.11
N ALA A 88 7.64 -2.04 -5.82
CA ALA A 88 8.75 -1.15 -5.50
C ALA A 88 9.25 -1.29 -4.06
N LEU A 89 8.38 -1.61 -3.09
CA LEU A 89 8.79 -1.89 -1.72
C LEU A 89 9.63 -3.18 -1.63
N ARG A 90 9.28 -4.17 -2.46
CA ARG A 90 9.98 -5.46 -2.58
C ARG A 90 11.22 -5.41 -3.47
N SER A 91 11.45 -4.29 -4.17
CA SER A 91 12.64 -4.15 -5.01
C SER A 91 13.90 -4.02 -4.17
N GLU A 92 14.94 -4.79 -4.52
CA GLU A 92 16.29 -4.62 -3.96
C GLU A 92 16.86 -3.22 -4.27
N ASN A 93 16.45 -2.64 -5.41
CA ASN A 93 16.84 -1.27 -5.76
C ASN A 93 16.00 -0.24 -5.00
N ARG A 94 16.56 0.26 -3.90
CA ARG A 94 15.90 1.24 -3.03
C ARG A 94 15.63 2.61 -3.67
N GLN A 95 16.29 2.94 -4.78
CA GLN A 95 15.97 4.18 -5.50
C GLN A 95 14.57 4.11 -6.11
N VAL A 96 14.07 2.91 -6.45
CA VAL A 96 12.72 2.72 -6.97
C VAL A 96 11.65 3.05 -5.91
N SER A 97 11.92 2.73 -4.65
CA SER A 97 11.02 3.04 -3.54
C SER A 97 10.94 4.55 -3.26
N LYS A 98 12.03 5.30 -3.47
CA LYS A 98 12.08 6.76 -3.20
C LYS A 98 11.03 7.56 -3.96
N ILE A 99 10.76 7.19 -5.21
CA ILE A 99 9.75 7.84 -6.06
C ILE A 99 8.36 7.81 -5.40
N ARG A 100 8.10 6.85 -4.52
CA ARG A 100 6.81 6.65 -3.84
C ARG A 100 6.78 7.21 -2.42
N PHE A 101 7.86 7.81 -1.93
CA PHE A 101 7.92 8.33 -0.57
C PHE A 101 6.84 9.38 -0.25
N PRO A 102 6.49 10.31 -1.15
CA PRO A 102 5.39 11.24 -0.90
C PRO A 102 4.05 10.52 -0.63
N TYR A 103 3.74 9.48 -1.43
CA TYR A 103 2.55 8.65 -1.21
C TYR A 103 2.64 7.84 0.08
N LEU A 104 3.79 7.19 0.35
CA LEU A 104 3.99 6.43 1.59
C LEU A 104 3.82 7.31 2.83
N LYS A 105 4.33 8.55 2.80
CA LYS A 105 4.14 9.52 3.88
C LYS A 105 2.67 9.83 4.11
N LEU A 106 1.91 10.11 3.05
CA LEU A 106 0.48 10.40 3.16
C LEU A 106 -0.32 9.20 3.69
N PHE A 107 -0.01 8.01 3.18
CA PHE A 107 -0.67 6.75 3.53
C PHE A 107 -0.35 6.32 4.97
N ASP A 108 0.92 6.31 5.37
CA ASP A 108 1.37 5.99 6.73
C ASP A 108 0.75 6.94 7.76
N THR A 109 0.75 8.26 7.49
CA THR A 109 0.11 9.26 8.36
C THR A 109 -1.42 9.04 8.46
N ALA A 110 -2.05 8.46 7.45
CA ALA A 110 -3.47 8.09 7.51
C ALA A 110 -3.68 6.85 8.38
N LEU A 111 -2.84 5.82 8.23
CA LEU A 111 -2.89 4.59 9.03
C LEU A 111 -2.64 4.86 10.52
N ASP A 112 -1.72 5.77 10.86
CA ASP A 112 -1.43 6.18 12.24
C ASP A 112 -2.65 6.73 12.99
N LYS A 113 -3.66 7.21 12.27
CA LYS A 113 -4.91 7.73 12.85
C LYS A 113 -6.00 6.67 13.02
N LEU A 114 -5.88 5.54 12.32
CA LEU A 114 -6.87 4.47 12.39
C LEU A 114 -6.73 3.68 13.68
N LEU A 115 -7.82 3.03 14.09
CA LEU A 115 -7.82 2.18 15.28
C LEU A 115 -6.91 0.97 15.08
N ILE A 116 -6.08 0.69 16.09
CA ILE A 116 -5.29 -0.54 16.14
C ILE A 116 -6.20 -1.66 16.63
N VAL A 117 -6.51 -2.61 15.75
CA VAL A 117 -7.27 -3.82 16.10
C VAL A 117 -6.30 -4.97 16.37
N LYS A 118 -6.51 -5.70 17.48
CA LYS A 118 -5.74 -6.89 17.85
C LYS A 118 -6.61 -8.13 17.70
N GLU A 119 -6.74 -8.60 16.47
CA GLU A 119 -7.57 -9.75 16.13
C GLU A 119 -6.85 -10.72 15.18
N VAL A 120 -7.42 -11.92 15.04
CA VAL A 120 -6.96 -12.89 14.05
C VAL A 120 -7.55 -12.51 12.71
N VAL A 121 -6.69 -12.13 11.77
CA VAL A 121 -7.06 -11.82 10.38
C VAL A 121 -6.63 -12.96 9.46
N TRP A 122 -7.39 -13.20 8.39
CA TRP A 122 -7.10 -14.27 7.44
C TRP A 122 -6.61 -13.69 6.12
N ARG A 123 -5.55 -14.25 5.58
CA ARG A 123 -5.06 -13.88 4.24
C ARG A 123 -4.99 -15.11 3.37
N ASP A 124 -5.71 -15.07 2.26
CA ASP A 124 -5.53 -16.06 1.22
C ASP A 124 -4.23 -15.78 0.44
N VAL A 125 -3.44 -16.83 0.27
CA VAL A 125 -2.20 -16.80 -0.51
C VAL A 125 -2.18 -18.08 -1.34
N PRO A 126 -2.20 -18.00 -2.68
CA PRO A 126 -2.12 -19.15 -3.56
C PRO A 126 -0.68 -19.69 -3.62
N LEU A 127 -0.17 -20.11 -2.47
CA LEU A 127 1.17 -20.68 -2.27
C LEU A 127 1.06 -21.91 -1.39
N ASP A 128 1.76 -22.98 -1.76
CA ASP A 128 1.95 -24.11 -0.87
C ASP A 128 2.87 -23.71 0.30
N MET A 129 2.27 -23.46 1.45
CA MET A 129 2.99 -23.07 2.65
C MET A 129 3.88 -24.19 3.21
N ASN A 130 3.60 -25.46 2.90
CA ASN A 130 4.38 -26.60 3.41
C ASN A 130 5.82 -26.61 2.87
N GLN A 131 6.04 -26.00 1.69
CA GLN A 131 7.36 -25.91 1.08
C GLN A 131 8.18 -24.71 1.59
N ASN A 132 7.51 -23.67 2.11
CA ASN A 132 8.12 -22.36 2.33
C ASN A 132 8.24 -21.95 3.81
N PHE A 133 7.53 -22.62 4.72
CA PHE A 133 7.64 -22.37 6.16
C PHE A 133 8.17 -23.59 6.91
N THR A 134 9.26 -23.40 7.65
CA THR A 134 9.66 -24.36 8.68
C THR A 134 8.75 -24.17 9.91
N LYS A 135 8.29 -25.25 10.54
CA LYS A 135 7.31 -25.28 11.66
C LYS A 135 7.62 -24.37 12.87
N LYS A 136 8.76 -23.68 12.91
CA LYS A 136 9.20 -22.76 13.97
C LYS A 136 9.79 -21.43 13.45
N GLY A 137 9.61 -21.10 12.16
CA GLY A 137 10.16 -19.91 11.55
C GLY A 137 9.25 -18.68 11.68
N VAL A 138 9.85 -17.50 11.86
CA VAL A 138 9.16 -16.21 11.70
C VAL A 138 9.30 -15.76 10.24
N GLY A 139 8.19 -15.63 9.54
CA GLY A 139 8.15 -15.01 8.21
C GLY A 139 8.16 -13.50 8.32
N VAL A 140 9.06 -12.83 7.61
CA VAL A 140 9.08 -11.37 7.48
C VAL A 140 8.73 -11.02 6.05
N GLY A 141 7.67 -10.24 5.88
CA GLY A 141 7.22 -9.75 4.58
C GLY A 141 7.50 -8.26 4.41
N VAL A 142 7.83 -7.84 3.18
CA VAL A 142 7.93 -6.43 2.80
C VAL A 142 6.78 -6.03 1.89
N GLY A 143 5.98 -5.06 2.32
CA GLY A 143 4.83 -4.55 1.58
C GLY A 143 3.68 -4.17 2.51
N VAL A 144 2.61 -3.67 1.92
CA VAL A 144 1.33 -3.49 2.61
C VAL A 144 0.47 -4.72 2.32
N TYR A 145 -0.10 -5.31 3.37
CA TYR A 145 -0.84 -6.56 3.29
C TYR A 145 -2.33 -6.36 3.56
N SER A 146 -3.16 -6.95 2.72
CA SER A 146 -4.62 -7.03 2.90
C SER A 146 -5.00 -8.39 3.48
N SER A 147 -6.12 -8.42 4.18
CA SER A 147 -6.69 -9.62 4.82
C SER A 147 -8.22 -9.51 4.82
N PHE A 148 -8.89 -10.66 4.87
CA PHE A 148 -10.33 -10.79 4.99
C PHE A 148 -10.66 -11.21 6.44
N ASN A 149 -11.77 -10.67 6.97
CA ASN A 149 -12.39 -11.12 8.22
C ASN A 149 -13.65 -11.91 7.91
#